data_AF-A0A6C8GCN1-F1
#
_entry.id   AF-A0A6C8GCN1-F1
#
_cell.length_a   1.000
_cell.length_b   1.000
_cell.length_c   1.000
_cell.angle_alpha   90.00
_cell.angle_beta   90.00
_cell.angle_gamma   90.00
#
_symmetry.space_group_name_H-M   'P 1'
#
loop_
_entity.id
_entity.type
_entity.pdbx_description
1 polymer ?
#
loop_
_entity_poly.entity_id
_entity_poly.type
_entity_poly.pdbx_seq_one_letter_code
_entity_poly.pdbx_strand_id
1 'polypeptide(L)' 'MMRTFIKKVYAAIEAGDKAAALKAFNEMQPIVDRQAAKGLIHKNKAARHKANLTAQINKLA' A
#
# COMPACT_ATOMS: atom_id res chain seq x y z
N MET A 1 -5.50 -11.50 3.97
CA MET A 1 -5.20 -10.31 4.78
C MET A 1 -4.35 -9.27 4.05
N MET A 2 -3.08 -9.52 3.65
CA MET A 2 -2.24 -8.51 2.97
C MET A 2 -2.85 -7.89 1.70
N ARG A 3 -3.41 -8.73 0.82
CA ARG A 3 -4.06 -8.27 -0.42
C ARG A 3 -5.26 -7.36 -0.17
N THR A 4 -5.94 -7.54 0.97
CA THR A 4 -7.13 -6.75 1.35
C THR A 4 -6.74 -5.31 1.69
N PHE A 5 -5.66 -5.11 2.46
CA PHE A 5 -5.16 -3.78 2.78
C PHE A 5 -4.64 -3.05 1.55
N ILE A 6 -3.96 -3.77 0.65
CA ILE A 6 -3.54 -3.20 -0.64
C ILE A 6 -4.76 -2.74 -1.47
N LYS A 7 -5.83 -3.56 -1.55
CA LYS A 7 -7.07 -3.18 -2.23
C LYS A 7 -7.73 -1.95 -1.60
N LYS A 8 -7.72 -1.80 -0.28
CA LYS A 8 -8.28 -0.60 0.39
C LYS A 8 -7.56 0.68 -0.05
N VAL A 9 -6.24 0.64 -0.20
CA VAL A 9 -5.47 1.79 -0.70
C VAL A 9 -5.85 2.10 -2.14
N TYR A 10 -5.94 1.09 -3.01
CA TYR A 10 -6.38 1.31 -4.40
C TYR A 10 -7.80 1.89 -4.47
N ALA A 11 -8.74 1.40 -3.66
CA ALA A 11 -10.09 1.96 -3.60
C ALA A 11 -10.10 3.43 -3.14
N ALA A 12 -9.27 3.81 -2.16
CA ALA A 12 -9.16 5.20 -1.72
C ALA A 12 -8.51 6.10 -2.79
N ILE A 13 -7.54 5.56 -3.54
CA ILE A 13 -6.93 6.25 -4.69
C ILE A 13 -7.96 6.46 -5.80
N GLU A 14 -8.75 5.45 -6.13
CA GLU A 14 -9.82 5.53 -7.13
C GLU A 14 -10.93 6.51 -6.73
N ALA A 15 -11.22 6.62 -5.44
CA ALA A 15 -12.19 7.57 -4.90
C ALA A 15 -11.69 9.04 -4.91
N GLY A 16 -10.41 9.28 -5.23
CA GLY A 16 -9.84 10.63 -5.30
C GLY A 16 -9.52 11.26 -3.93
N ASP A 17 -9.69 10.53 -2.83
CA ASP A 17 -9.44 11.05 -1.48
C ASP A 17 -8.00 10.78 -1.03
N LYS A 18 -7.16 11.81 -1.12
CA LYS A 18 -5.75 11.76 -0.73
C LYS A 18 -5.55 11.48 0.76
N ALA A 19 -6.40 12.02 1.64
CA ALA A 19 -6.26 11.84 3.08
C ALA A 19 -6.62 10.40 3.49
N ALA A 20 -7.70 9.87 2.94
CA ALA A 20 -8.08 8.48 3.13
C ALA A 20 -7.01 7.52 2.55
N ALA A 21 -6.45 7.83 1.38
CA ALA A 21 -5.40 7.02 0.77
C ALA A 21 -4.12 6.99 1.62
N LEU A 22 -3.70 8.13 2.19
CA LEU A 22 -2.55 8.19 3.11
C LEU A 22 -2.79 7.37 4.38
N LYS A 23 -3.98 7.49 4.98
CA LYS A 23 -4.34 6.71 6.17
C LYS A 23 -4.29 5.21 5.90
N ALA A 24 -4.93 4.77 4.82
CA ALA A 24 -4.94 3.37 4.41
C ALA A 24 -3.53 2.86 4.05
N PHE A 25 -2.69 3.71 3.46
CA PHE A 25 -1.29 3.38 3.14
C PHE A 25 -0.46 3.13 4.40
N ASN A 26 -0.60 3.98 5.41
CA ASN A 26 0.09 3.84 6.70
C ASN A 26 -0.32 2.54 7.42
N GLU A 27 -1.59 2.15 7.36
CA GLU A 27 -2.06 0.89 7.91
C GLU A 27 -1.52 -0.34 7.15
N MET A 28 -1.36 -0.22 5.82
CA MET A 28 -0.92 -1.30 4.95
C MET A 28 0.59 -1.58 5.03
N GLN A 29 1.43 -0.56 5.21
CA GLN A 29 2.89 -0.67 5.29
C GLN A 29 3.38 -1.76 6.27
N PRO A 30 3.04 -1.74 7.58
CA PRO A 30 3.57 -2.71 8.54
C PRO A 30 3.11 -4.14 8.26
N ILE A 31 1.95 -4.31 7.61
CA ILE A 31 1.41 -5.62 7.26
C ILE A 31 2.20 -6.22 6.10
N VAL A 32 2.49 -5.43 5.06
CA VAL A 32 3.29 -5.89 3.91
C VAL A 32 4.71 -6.25 4.35
N ASP A 33 5.32 -5.41 5.19
CA ASP A 33 6.68 -5.63 5.66
C ASP A 33 6.78 -6.86 6.58
N ARG A 34 5.78 -7.10 7.44
CA ARG A 34 5.70 -8.33 8.24
C ARG A 34 5.58 -9.59 7.39
N GLN A 35 4.82 -9.54 6.29
CA GLN A 35 4.68 -10.68 5.38
C GLN A 35 5.97 -10.93 4.58
N ALA A 36 6.72 -9.87 4.27
CA ALA A 36 8.05 -9.99 3.67
C ALA A 36 9.06 -10.60 4.66
N ALA A 37 9.01 -10.19 5.92
CA ALA A 37 9.86 -10.75 6.98
C ALA A 37 9.59 -12.25 7.20
N LYS A 38 8.34 -12.69 7.06
CA LYS A 38 7.95 -14.12 7.11
C LYS A 38 8.34 -14.92 5.86
N GLY A 39 8.92 -14.29 4.84
CA GLY A 39 9.29 -14.96 3.58
C GLY A 39 8.12 -15.27 2.64
N LEU A 40 6.89 -14.85 2.97
CA LEU A 40 5.71 -15.09 2.12
C LEU A 40 5.73 -14.26 0.83
N ILE A 41 6.44 -13.13 0.85
CA ILE A 41 6.71 -12.31 -0.34
C ILE A 41 8.18 -11.90 -0.33
N HIS A 42 8.77 -11.79 -1.52
CA HIS A 42 10.12 -11.27 -1.64
C HIS A 42 10.19 -9.80 -1.20
N LYS A 43 11.30 -9.39 -0.56
CA LYS A 43 11.53 -8.02 -0.09
C LYS A 43 11.36 -6.97 -1.21
N ASN A 44 11.88 -7.27 -2.40
CA ASN A 44 11.71 -6.40 -3.59
C ASN A 44 10.25 -6.28 -4.04
N LYS A 45 9.43 -7.32 -3.85
CA LYS A 45 8.00 -7.26 -4.17
C LYS A 45 7.28 -6.34 -3.18
N ALA A 46 7.61 -6.43 -1.90
CA ALA A 46 7.10 -5.51 -0.87
C ALA A 46 7.49 -4.06 -1.16
N ALA A 47 8.78 -3.81 -1.44
CA ALA A 47 9.29 -2.49 -1.79
C ALA A 47 8.61 -1.91 -3.03
N ARG A 48 8.43 -2.71 -4.09
CA ARG A 48 7.73 -2.29 -5.31
C ARG A 48 6.27 -1.89 -5.05
N HIS A 49 5.55 -2.64 -4.22
CA HIS A 49 4.18 -2.26 -3.85
C HIS A 49 4.14 -0.91 -3.13
N LYS A 50 5.06 -0.67 -2.20
CA LYS A 50 5.15 0.62 -1.49
C LYS A 50 5.46 1.78 -2.46
N ALA A 51 6.49 1.63 -3.29
CA ALA A 51 6.90 2.66 -4.23
C ALA A 51 5.79 3.03 -5.24
N ASN A 52 5.13 2.03 -5.83
CA ASN A 52 4.07 2.26 -6.80
C ASN A 52 2.86 2.99 -6.18
N LEU A 53 2.47 2.62 -4.97
CA LEU A 53 1.31 3.24 -4.31
C LEU A 53 1.61 4.66 -3.83
N THR A 54 2.81 4.93 -3.31
CA THR A 54 3.23 6.30 -3.01
C THR A 54 3.22 7.18 -4.25
N ALA A 55 3.71 6.68 -5.39
CA ALA A 55 3.67 7.42 -6.65
C ALA A 55 2.24 7.74 -7.11
N GLN A 56 1.28 6.82 -6.91
CA GLN A 56 -0.13 7.08 -7.23
C GLN A 56 -0.78 8.09 -6.27
N ILE A 57 -0.51 7.99 -4.97
CA ILE A 57 -1.02 8.96 -3.97
C ILE A 57 -0.48 10.36 -4.24
N ASN A 58 0.79 10.48 -4.65
CA ASN A 58 1.38 11.77 -4.99
C ASN A 58 0.78 12.39 -6.26
N LYS A 59 0.31 11.57 -7.21
CA LYS A 59 -0.37 12.04 -8.43
C LYS A 59 -1.77 12.60 -8.20
N LEU A 60 -2.40 12.24 -7.08
CA LEU A 60 -3.73 12.72 -6.70
C LEU A 60 -3.78 14.18 -6.25
N ALA A 61 -2.63 14.89 -6.26
CA ALA A 61 -2.43 16.33 -6.01
C ALA A 61 -3.48 16.98 -5.08
#